data_AF-A0A3D0T701-F1
#
_entry.id   AF-A0A3D0T701-F1
#
_cell.length_a   1.000
_cell.length_b   1.000
_cell.length_c   1.000
_cell.angle_alpha   90.00
_cell.angle_beta   90.00
_cell.angle_gamma   90.00
#
_symmetry.space_group_name_H-M   'P 1'
#
loop_
_entity.id
_entity.type
_entity.pdbx_description
1 polymer ?
#
loop_
_entity_poly.entity_id
_entity_poly.type
_entity_poly.pdbx_seq_one_letter_code
_entity_poly.pdbx_strand_id
1 'polypeptide(L)'
;MQKTMVYLPKELKEKILIIANSQGSSQAGVIRGALEEGLGTARFHGSASAQGLIKIGRLAERLQAKGPKDLSENLDHYTWDE
;
A
#
# COMPACT_ATOMS: atom_id res chain seq x y z
N MET A 1 -16.02 -16.66 8.50
CA MET A 1 -16.41 -15.24 8.66
C MET A 1 -16.15 -14.82 10.09
N GLN A 2 -15.31 -13.81 10.32
CA GLN A 2 -15.19 -13.17 11.63
C GLN A 2 -16.16 -11.99 11.69
N LYS A 3 -16.86 -11.83 12.82
CA LYS A 3 -17.76 -10.70 13.04
C LYS A 3 -16.95 -9.58 13.68
N THR A 4 -16.94 -8.42 13.04
CA THR A 4 -16.28 -7.21 13.56
C THR A 4 -17.34 -6.14 13.75
N MET A 5 -17.39 -5.55 14.95
CA MET A 5 -18.26 -4.41 15.25
C MET A 5 -17.43 -3.14 15.18
N VAL A 6 -17.84 -2.20 14.35
CA VAL A 6 -17.17 -0.91 14.18
C VAL A 6 -18.20 0.18 14.41
N TYR A 7 -17.81 1.21 15.18
CA TYR A 7 -18.63 2.39 15.33
C TYR A 7 -18.59 3.22 14.04
N LEU A 8 -19.75 3.52 13.47
CA LEU A 8 -19.89 4.39 12.31
C LEU A 8 -20.62 5.67 12.75
N PRO A 9 -20.01 6.86 12.58
CA PRO A 9 -20.70 8.13 12.78
C PRO A 9 -21.96 8.21 11.91
N LYS A 10 -22.96 8.95 12.39
CA LYS A 10 -24.28 9.06 11.72
C LYS A 10 -24.15 9.47 10.25
N GLU A 11 -23.34 10.50 9.98
CA GLU A 11 -23.07 11.01 8.64
C GLU A 11 -22.48 9.96 7.71
N LEU A 12 -21.56 9.13 8.21
CA LEU A 12 -20.93 8.07 7.43
C LEU A 12 -21.93 6.95 7.12
N LYS A 13 -22.77 6.60 8.08
CA LYS A 13 -23.85 5.62 7.89
C LYS A 13 -24.86 6.07 6.83
N GLU A 14 -25.22 7.36 6.84
CA GLU A 14 -26.11 7.94 5.84
C GLU A 14 -25.49 7.90 4.44
N LYS A 15 -24.20 8.25 4.31
CA LYS A 15 -23.47 8.13 3.03
C LYS A 15 -23.48 6.70 2.50
N ILE A 16 -23.20 5.71 3.35
CA ILE A 16 -23.22 4.29 2.98
C ILE A 16 -24.60 3.88 2.48
N LEU A 17 -25.68 4.33 3.13
CA LEU A 17 -27.05 4.04 2.71
C LEU A 17 -27.35 4.62 1.31
N ILE A 18 -26.97 5.87 1.06
CA ILE A 18 -27.19 6.53 -0.23
C ILE A 18 -26.47 5.78 -1.35
N ILE A 19 -25.20 5.42 -1.13
CA ILE A 19 -24.39 4.69 -2.10
C ILE A 19 -24.96 3.29 -2.36
N ALA A 20 -25.34 2.57 -1.29
CA ALA A 20 -25.96 1.25 -1.39
C ALA A 20 -27.22 1.27 -2.24
N ASN A 21 -28.09 2.26 -2.03
CA ASN A 21 -29.31 2.46 -2.82
C ASN A 21 -29.00 2.79 -4.28
N SER A 22 -28.02 3.66 -4.53
CA SER A 22 -27.62 4.04 -5.89
C SER A 22 -27.03 2.89 -6.69
N GLN A 23 -26.33 1.95 -6.03
CA GLN A 23 -25.65 0.82 -6.67
C GLN A 23 -26.47 -0.48 -6.64
N GLY A 24 -27.69 -0.45 -6.09
CA GLY A 24 -28.51 -1.66 -5.89
C GLY A 24 -27.83 -2.74 -5.05
N SER A 25 -26.91 -2.34 -4.17
CA SER A 25 -26.03 -3.22 -3.41
C SER A 25 -26.36 -3.18 -1.91
N SER A 26 -25.99 -4.22 -1.16
CA SER A 26 -26.16 -4.20 0.29
C SER A 26 -25.15 -3.23 0.95
N GLN A 27 -25.52 -2.60 2.07
CA GLN A 27 -24.60 -1.77 2.85
C GLN A 27 -23.31 -2.52 3.22
N ALA A 28 -23.42 -3.79 3.57
CA ALA A 28 -22.27 -4.64 3.88
C ALA A 28 -21.34 -4.85 2.68
N GLY A 29 -21.90 -4.95 1.46
CA GLY A 29 -21.12 -5.02 0.22
C GLY A 29 -20.36 -3.71 -0.04
N VAL A 30 -21.02 -2.57 0.12
CA VAL A 30 -20.41 -1.25 -0.02
C VAL A 30 -19.28 -1.05 0.99
N ILE A 31 -19.50 -1.40 2.27
CA ILE A 31 -18.46 -1.31 3.31
C ILE A 31 -17.28 -2.21 2.97
N ARG A 32 -17.52 -3.44 2.50
CA ARG A 32 -16.44 -4.37 2.13
C ARG A 32 -15.62 -3.84 0.96
N GLY A 33 -16.26 -3.41 -0.12
CA GLY A 33 -15.56 -2.86 -1.28
C GLY A 33 -14.74 -1.63 -0.92
N ALA A 34 -15.30 -0.71 -0.13
CA ALA A 34 -14.58 0.47 0.34
C ALA A 34 -13.37 0.12 1.22
N LEU A 35 -13.47 -0.92 2.07
CA LEU A 35 -12.34 -1.41 2.86
C LEU A 35 -11.28 -2.09 1.99
N GLU A 36 -11.68 -2.90 1.00
CA GLU A 36 -10.75 -3.57 0.08
C GLU A 36 -9.99 -2.55 -0.79
N GLU A 37 -10.69 -1.57 -1.35
CA GLU A 37 -10.09 -0.45 -2.09
C GLU A 37 -9.23 0.43 -1.19
N GLY A 38 -9.73 0.76 0.00
CA GLY A 38 -9.03 1.55 0.99
C GLY A 38 -7.75 0.88 1.48
N LEU A 39 -7.74 -0.43 1.69
CA LEU A 39 -6.56 -1.20 2.08
C LEU A 39 -5.60 -1.43 0.91
N GLY A 40 -6.10 -1.57 -0.32
CA GLY A 40 -5.26 -1.66 -1.51
C GLY A 40 -4.57 -0.34 -1.87
N THR A 41 -5.23 0.79 -1.57
CA THR A 41 -4.71 2.16 -1.79
C THR A 41 -3.98 2.73 -0.59
N ALA A 42 -4.27 2.26 0.63
CA ALA A 42 -3.41 2.36 1.80
C ALA A 42 -2.18 1.47 1.60
N ARG A 43 -1.43 1.78 0.53
CA ARG A 43 -0.04 1.35 0.36
C ARG A 43 0.61 1.54 1.71
N PHE A 44 1.11 0.42 2.22
CA PHE A 44 2.10 0.32 3.28
C PHE A 44 2.63 1.70 3.65
N HIS A 45 2.26 2.19 4.82
CA HIS A 45 2.97 3.29 5.48
C HIS A 45 4.38 2.83 5.90
N GLY A 46 5.08 2.07 5.05
CA GLY A 46 6.52 2.16 5.01
C GLY A 46 6.82 3.59 4.60
N SER A 47 7.75 4.21 5.33
CA SER A 47 8.23 5.56 5.04
C SER A 47 8.48 5.76 3.54
N ALA A 48 8.42 7.00 3.04
CA ALA A 48 8.73 7.30 1.64
C ALA A 48 10.05 6.65 1.17
N SER A 49 11.02 6.49 2.09
CA SER A 49 12.26 5.74 1.88
C SER A 49 12.06 4.25 1.63
N ALA A 50 11.18 3.55 2.37
CA ALA A 50 10.87 2.14 2.12
C ALA A 50 10.24 1.93 0.73
N GLN A 51 9.36 2.83 0.30
CA GLN A 51 8.80 2.79 -1.05
C GLN A 51 9.85 3.06 -2.13
N GLY A 52 10.79 3.96 -1.87
CA GLY A 52 11.95 4.22 -2.73
C GLY A 52 12.82 2.98 -2.91
N LEU A 53 13.20 2.32 -1.82
CA LEU A 53 14.03 1.10 -1.84
C LEU A 53 13.36 -0.04 -2.61
N ILE A 54 12.04 -0.26 -2.43
CA ILE A 54 11.31 -1.27 -3.19
C ILE A 54 11.32 -0.98 -4.69
N LYS A 55 11.20 0.29 -5.09
CA LYS A 55 11.26 0.68 -6.51
C LYS A 55 12.66 0.44 -7.10
N ILE A 56 13.71 0.77 -6.35
CA ILE A 56 15.11 0.52 -6.76
C ILE A 56 15.34 -0.99 -6.91
N GLY A 57 14.89 -1.80 -5.95
CA GLY A 57 15.01 -3.27 -6.03
C GLY A 57 14.33 -3.85 -7.28
N ARG A 58 13.09 -3.43 -7.57
CA ARG A 58 12.37 -3.87 -8.78
C ARG A 58 13.04 -3.42 -10.08
N LEU A 59 13.67 -2.25 -10.08
CA LEU A 59 14.43 -1.78 -11.23
C LEU A 59 15.68 -2.65 -11.46
N ALA A 60 16.40 -2.96 -10.38
CA ALA A 60 17.57 -3.84 -10.43
C ALA A 60 17.23 -5.25 -10.95
N GLU A 61 16.11 -5.83 -10.51
CA GLU A 61 15.61 -7.12 -11.02
C GLU A 61 15.36 -7.10 -12.53
N ARG A 62 14.69 -6.06 -13.05
CA ARG A 62 14.41 -5.91 -14.49
C ARG A 62 15.68 -5.77 -15.31
N LEU A 63 16.66 -5.04 -14.79
CA LEU A 63 17.94 -4.81 -15.45
C LEU A 63 18.92 -5.97 -15.24
N GLN A 64 18.54 -7.00 -14.47
CA GLN A 64 19.43 -8.06 -13.99
C GLN A 64 20.72 -7.50 -13.37
N ALA A 65 20.62 -6.32 -12.75
CA ALA A 65 21.74 -5.63 -12.16
C ALA A 65 22.23 -6.43 -10.96
N LYS A 66 23.50 -6.82 -10.98
CA LYS A 66 24.17 -7.46 -9.85
C LYS A 66 25.03 -6.41 -9.17
N GLY A 67 24.75 -6.14 -7.91
CA GLY A 67 25.60 -5.29 -7.09
C GLY A 67 26.96 -5.93 -6.84
N PRO A 68 27.99 -5.13 -6.50
CA PRO A 68 29.27 -5.64 -6.05
C PRO A 68 29.07 -6.50 -4.79
N LYS A 69 29.79 -7.63 -4.72
CA LYS A 69 29.64 -8.60 -3.62
C LYS A 69 30.28 -8.13 -2.31
N ASP A 70 31.13 -7.13 -2.43
CA ASP A 70 32.00 -6.50 -1.45
C ASP A 70 31.55 -5.07 -1.11
N LEU A 71 30.29 -4.72 -1.42
CA LEU A 71 29.73 -3.39 -1.18
C LEU A 71 29.87 -2.95 0.30
N SER A 72 29.80 -3.88 1.26
CA SER A 72 29.97 -3.56 2.68
C SER A 72 31.41 -3.24 3.07
N GLU A 73 32.38 -3.80 2.36
CA GLU A 73 33.82 -3.63 2.63
C GLU A 73 34.37 -2.41 1.88
N ASN A 74 33.83 -2.11 0.70
CA ASN A 74 34.30 -1.07 -0.22
C ASN A 74 33.28 0.06 -0.41
N LEU A 75 32.45 0.33 0.59
CA LEU A 75 31.40 1.35 0.49
C LEU A 75 31.96 2.73 0.13
N ASP A 76 33.07 3.13 0.76
CA ASP A 76 33.69 4.43 0.52
C ASP A 76 34.22 4.55 -0.90
N HIS A 77 34.86 3.50 -1.43
CA HIS A 77 35.33 3.44 -2.83
C HIS A 77 34.18 3.70 -3.80
N TYR A 78 33.05 3.01 -3.63
CA TYR A 78 31.89 3.18 -4.52
C TYR A 78 31.12 4.49 -4.31
N THR A 79 31.32 5.18 -3.20
CA THR A 79 30.60 6.41 -2.88
C THR A 79 31.41 7.66 -3.22
N TRP A 80 32.74 7.59 -3.15
CA TRP A 80 33.61 8.76 -3.19
C TRP A 80 34.69 8.74 -4.27
N ASP A 81 35.02 7.59 -4.86
CA ASP A 81 35.96 7.55 -5.98
C ASP A 81 35.21 7.79 -7.30
N GLU A 82 35.57 8.87 -8.01
CA GLU A 82 35.06 9.26 -9.35
C GLU A 82 35.55 8.35 -10.48
#